data_AF-A0A2S6N0T5-F1
#
_entry.id   AF-A0A2S6N0T5-F1
#
_cell.length_a   1.000
_cell.length_b   1.000
_cell.length_c   1.000
_cell.angle_alpha   90.00
_cell.angle_beta   90.00
_cell.angle_gamma   90.00
#
_symmetry.space_group_name_H-M   'P 1'
#
loop_
_entity.id
_entity.type
_entity.pdbx_description
1 polymer ?
#
loop_
_entity_poly.entity_id
_entity_poly.type
_entity_poly.pdbx_seq_one_letter_code
_entity_poly.pdbx_strand_id
1 'polypeptide(L)' 'MMHQIEHNPTTGKIIAKRFTLEEIEEANANNYGLCLACGAERECCEPDARKYRCVSCEHDTVYGAEEIALMGLLK' A
#
# COMPACT_ATOMS: atom_id res chain seq x y z
N MET A 1 -1.56 -17.03 2.44
CA MET A 1 -2.95 -16.56 2.59
C MET A 1 -3.17 -15.44 1.57
N MET A 2 -4.03 -15.68 0.57
CA MET A 2 -4.34 -14.66 -0.47
C MET A 2 -5.16 -13.54 0.19
N HIS A 3 -4.58 -12.34 0.26
CA HIS A 3 -5.27 -11.17 0.78
C HIS A 3 -6.29 -10.69 -0.26
N GLN A 4 -7.53 -10.41 0.17
CA GLN A 4 -8.61 -10.03 -0.76
C GLN A 4 -8.35 -8.62 -1.33
N ILE A 5 -8.38 -8.52 -2.67
CA ILE A 5 -8.33 -7.26 -3.41
C ILE A 5 -9.77 -6.85 -3.72
N GLU A 6 -10.09 -5.57 -3.49
CA GLU A 6 -11.38 -5.01 -3.86
C GLU A 6 -11.28 -4.31 -5.22
N HIS A 7 -12.24 -4.59 -6.11
CA HIS A 7 -12.32 -3.98 -7.43
C HIS A 7 -13.60 -3.15 -7.56
N ASN A 8 -13.49 -2.00 -8.22
CA ASN A 8 -14.64 -1.21 -8.60
C ASN A 8 -15.46 -1.98 -9.66
N PRO A 9 -16.75 -2.26 -9.43
CA PRO A 9 -17.55 -3.13 -10.31
C PRO A 9 -17.81 -2.52 -11.69
N THR A 10 -17.71 -1.20 -11.83
CA THR A 10 -17.97 -0.48 -13.09
C THR A 10 -16.71 -0.37 -13.95
N THR A 11 -15.55 -0.15 -13.34
CA THR A 11 -14.29 0.14 -14.05
C THR A 11 -13.29 -1.00 -14.00
N GLY A 12 -13.48 -2.01 -13.14
CA GLY A 12 -12.54 -3.10 -12.88
C GLY A 12 -11.25 -2.67 -12.15
N LYS A 13 -11.07 -1.37 -11.89
CA LYS A 13 -9.88 -0.85 -11.21
C LYS A 13 -9.85 -1.27 -9.75
N ILE A 14 -8.66 -1.51 -9.22
CA ILE A 14 -8.42 -1.78 -7.80
C ILE A 14 -8.86 -0.56 -6.97
N ILE A 15 -9.60 -0.79 -5.89
CA ILE A 15 -9.92 0.23 -4.90
C ILE A 15 -8.76 0.30 -3.91
N ALA A 16 -8.06 1.44 -3.89
CA ALA A 16 -6.93 1.63 -3.00
C ALA A 16 -7.37 1.66 -1.53
N LYS A 17 -6.69 0.89 -0.69
CA LYS A 17 -6.82 0.96 0.76
C LYS A 17 -6.32 2.30 1.28
N ARG A 18 -6.87 2.68 2.42
CA ARG A 18 -6.47 3.83 3.21
C ARG A 18 -5.90 3.36 4.54
N PHE A 19 -4.98 4.13 5.09
CA PHE A 19 -4.21 3.79 6.29
C PHE A 19 -4.33 4.89 7.33
N THR A 20 -4.25 4.54 8.61
CA THR A 20 -4.22 5.52 9.69
C THR A 20 -2.89 6.25 9.68
N LEU A 21 -2.82 7.40 10.34
CA LEU A 21 -1.55 8.12 10.51
C LEU A 21 -0.50 7.24 11.20
N GLU A 22 -0.90 6.49 12.23
CA GLU A 22 -0.03 5.58 12.98
C GLU A 22 0.55 4.47 12.10
N GLU A 23 -0.27 3.84 11.25
CA GLU A 23 0.20 2.82 10.28
C GLU A 23 1.26 3.41 9.32
N ILE A 24 1.11 4.66 8.90
CA ILE A 24 2.06 5.35 8.01
C ILE A 24 3.35 5.75 8.74
N GLU A 25 3.24 6.27 9.96
CA GLU A 25 4.40 6.62 10.78
C GLU A 25 5.25 5.39 11.13
N GLU A 26 4.60 4.26 11.44
CA GLU A 26 5.27 2.99 11.69
C GLU A 26 5.98 2.46 10.44
N ALA A 27 5.32 2.51 9.28
CA ALA A 27 5.91 2.14 8.00
C ALA A 27 7.17 2.96 7.68
N ASN A 28 7.11 4.26 7.94
CA ASN A 28 8.23 5.17 7.75
C ASN A 28 9.40 4.86 8.70
N ALA A 29 9.10 4.67 9.99
CA ALA A 29 10.10 4.40 11.02
C ALA A 29 10.84 3.06 10.77
N ASN A 30 10.13 2.07 10.23
CA ASN A 30 10.64 0.72 10.03
C ASN A 30 11.08 0.42 8.59
N ASN A 31 11.02 1.39 7.68
CA ASN A 31 11.39 1.25 6.25
C ASN A 31 10.67 0.08 5.55
N TYR A 32 9.36 -0.02 5.77
CA TYR A 32 8.49 -0.92 5.01
C TYR A 32 7.44 -0.14 4.22
N GLY A 33 6.92 -0.78 3.17
CA GLY A 33 5.87 -0.23 2.30
C GLY A 33 4.56 -0.96 2.51
N LEU A 34 3.47 -0.30 2.13
CA LEU A 34 2.12 -0.84 2.27
C LEU A 34 1.49 -1.05 0.90
N CYS A 35 0.88 -2.22 0.71
CA CYS A 35 0.17 -2.55 -0.51
C CYS A 35 -1.18 -1.85 -0.56
N LEU A 36 -1.37 -0.94 -1.50
CA LEU A 36 -2.64 -0.23 -1.70
C LEU A 36 -3.78 -1.17 -2.15
N ALA A 37 -3.47 -2.33 -2.74
CA ALA A 37 -4.50 -3.27 -3.19
C ALA A 37 -5.03 -4.15 -2.06
N CYS A 38 -4.13 -4.71 -1.25
CA CYS A 38 -4.47 -5.78 -0.31
C CYS A 38 -4.11 -5.47 1.15
N GLY A 39 -3.33 -4.42 1.41
CA GLY A 39 -2.93 -3.97 2.74
C GLY A 39 -1.71 -4.68 3.32
N ALA A 40 -1.13 -5.66 2.63
CA ALA A 40 0.07 -6.33 3.09
C ALA A 40 1.29 -5.41 3.11
N GLU A 41 2.16 -5.63 4.08
CA GLU A 41 3.45 -4.95 4.23
C GLU A 41 4.51 -5.56 3.30
N ARG A 42 5.54 -4.77 2.99
CA ARG A 42 6.74 -5.20 2.30
C ARG A 42 7.96 -4.57 2.95
N GLU A 43 8.84 -5.41 3.46
CA GLU A 43 10.13 -4.98 4.02
C GLU A 43 11.04 -4.33 2.96
N CYS A 44 12.07 -3.63 3.42
CA CYS A 44 13.08 -2.98 2.58
C CYS A 44 12.44 -2.13 1.47
N CYS A 45 11.58 -1.19 1.88
CA CYS A 45 10.87 -0.29 0.99
C CYS A 45 11.16 1.14 1.42
N GLU A 46 11.69 1.94 0.49
CA GLU A 46 11.96 3.34 0.72
C GLU A 46 10.66 4.14 0.97
N PRO A 47 10.69 5.23 1.75
CA PRO A 47 9.51 6.05 2.04
C PRO A 47 8.82 6.65 0.81
N ASP A 48 9.57 6.89 -0.26
CA ASP A 48 9.11 7.44 -1.55
C ASP A 48 8.89 6.36 -2.62
N ALA A 49 9.01 5.07 -2.26
CA ALA A 49 8.87 3.97 -3.19
C ALA A 49 7.48 3.95 -3.85
N ARG A 50 7.46 3.63 -5.14
CA ARG A 50 6.24 3.57 -5.97
C ARG A 50 6.16 2.26 -6.72
N LYS A 51 4.99 1.61 -6.67
CA LYS A 51 4.66 0.41 -7.47
C LYS A 51 5.64 -0.74 -7.30
N TYR A 52 6.11 -0.97 -6.08
CA TYR A 52 6.83 -2.21 -5.80
C TYR A 52 5.88 -3.39 -5.86
N ARG A 53 6.42 -4.54 -6.27
CA ARG A 53 5.66 -5.80 -6.34
C ARG A 53 5.28 -6.25 -4.94
N CYS A 54 3.98 -6.45 -4.71
CA CYS A 54 3.48 -7.09 -3.50
C CYS A 54 3.65 -8.61 -3.59
N VAL A 55 4.26 -9.24 -2.59
CA VAL A 55 4.40 -10.71 -2.54
C VAL A 55 3.08 -11.42 -2.19
N SER A 56 2.13 -10.72 -1.58
CA SER A 56 0.87 -11.30 -1.11
C SER A 56 -0.23 -11.32 -2.18
N CYS A 57 -0.30 -10.28 -3.01
CA CYS A 57 -1.32 -10.16 -4.06
C CYS A 57 -0.74 -10.13 -5.48
N GLU A 58 0.59 -10.13 -5.62
CA GLU A 58 1.27 -10.16 -6.91
C GLU A 58 0.89 -9.00 -7.85
N HIS A 59 0.64 -7.82 -7.28
CA HIS A 59 0.43 -6.58 -8.05
C HIS A 59 1.50 -5.55 -7.69
N ASP A 60 1.82 -4.66 -8.63
CA ASP A 60 2.77 -3.55 -8.46
C ASP A 60 2.09 -2.37 -7.75
N THR A 61 1.69 -2.62 -6.51
CA THR A 61 0.82 -1.75 -5.72
C THR A 61 1.35 -1.46 -4.32
N VAL A 62 2.61 -1.79 -4.02
CA VAL A 62 3.28 -1.36 -2.78
C VAL A 62 3.86 0.04 -2.95
N TYR A 63 3.62 0.89 -1.96
CA TYR A 63 4.12 2.26 -1.91
C TYR A 63 4.74 2.55 -0.53
N GLY A 64 5.70 3.45 -0.51
CA GLY A 64 6.33 3.94 0.72
C GLY A 64 5.44 4.89 1.50
N ALA A 65 5.74 5.06 2.79
CA ALA A 65 4.93 5.84 3.73
C ALA A 65 4.71 7.30 3.29
N GLU A 66 5.77 8.02 2.89
CA GLU A 66 5.68 9.42 2.46
C GLU A 66 4.87 9.54 1.16
N GLU A 67 5.04 8.61 0.24
CA GLU A 67 4.25 8.58 -0.99
C GLU A 67 2.76 8.36 -0.73
N ILE A 68 2.41 7.45 0.18
CA ILE A 68 1.00 7.21 0.56
C ILE A 68 0.38 8.47 1.20
N ALA A 69 1.15 9.18 2.03
CA ALA A 69 0.71 10.47 2.60
C ALA A 69 0.50 11.53 1.50
N LEU A 70 1.44 11.67 0.54
CA LEU A 70 1.33 12.59 -0.59
C LEU A 70 0.13 12.28 -1.51
N MET A 71 -0.21 10.99 -1.66
CA MET A 71 -1.39 10.54 -2.42
C MET A 71 -2.73 10.79 -1.68
N GLY A 72 -2.71 11.24 -0.42
CA GLY A 72 -3.92 11.55 0.34
C GLY A 72 -4.73 10.31 0.77
N LEU A 73 -4.05 9.19 1.01
CA LEU A 73 -4.66 7.90 1.35
C LEU A 73 -4.76 7.64 2.86
N LEU A 74 -4.80 8.69 3.68
CA LEU A 74 -5.01 8.62 5.14
C LEU A 74 -6.51 8.41 5.48
N LYS A 75 -6.85 7.62 6.49
CA LYS A 75 -8.22 7.48 7.02
C LYS A 75 -8.32 7.84 8.50
#